data_AF-A0A1H1WUI3-F1
#
_entry.id   AF-A0A1H1WUI3-F1
#
_cell.length_a   1.000
_cell.length_b   1.000
_cell.length_c   1.000
_cell.angle_alpha   90.00
_cell.angle_beta   90.00
_cell.angle_gamma   90.00
#
_symmetry.space_group_name_H-M   'P 1'
#
loop_
_entity.id
_entity.type
_entity.pdbx_description
1 polymer ?
#
loop_
_entity_poly.entity_id
_entity_poly.type
_entity_poly.pdbx_seq_one_letter_code
_entity_poly.pdbx_strand_id
1 'polypeptide(L)'
;MIVKAVGAGVALGFLDFVWIKFVPFPFGGLGNSIAVWAVAAFLLTYYARWSMLRGATAAVIMQVVAVPSYYVAASLIQRDDWANLWAASSLIWMGLAVVAGVVFGIGGVLARTPGRLRIPALALPGAVLLAELIIELTRLGNPDYPTASIVEYSVLLAALALLVTAVTGRTWRDRALALAGAIPLAGAGYRLMIATAFGG
;
A
#
# COMPACT_ATOMS: atom_id res chain seq x y z
N MET A 1 13.87 16.52 -0.90
CA MET A 1 13.37 15.14 -1.11
C MET A 1 13.31 14.42 0.24
N ILE A 2 14.45 14.22 0.92
CA ILE A 2 14.54 13.48 2.20
C ILE A 2 13.53 13.98 3.24
N VAL A 3 13.51 15.29 3.55
CA VAL A 3 12.55 15.87 4.53
C VAL A 3 11.10 15.54 4.19
N LYS A 4 10.73 15.59 2.89
CA LYS A 4 9.37 15.25 2.44
C LYS A 4 9.08 13.75 2.60
N ALA A 5 10.06 12.90 2.31
CA ALA A 5 9.93 11.46 2.47
C ALA A 5 9.78 11.05 3.95
N VAL A 6 10.62 11.60 4.82
CA VAL A 6 10.56 11.37 6.28
C VAL A 6 9.23 11.88 6.83
N GLY A 7 8.84 13.12 6.51
CA GLY A 7 7.57 13.68 6.95
C GLY A 7 6.36 12.88 6.47
N ALA A 8 6.38 12.42 5.21
CA ALA A 8 5.35 11.53 4.68
C ALA A 8 5.34 10.17 5.39
N GLY A 9 6.49 9.61 5.75
CA GLY A 9 6.58 8.37 6.51
C GLY A 9 6.03 8.51 7.92
N VAL A 10 6.39 9.58 8.64
CA VAL A 10 5.84 9.89 9.96
C VAL A 10 4.32 10.05 9.90
N ALA A 11 3.84 10.83 8.92
CA ALA A 11 2.41 11.02 8.73
C ALA A 11 1.70 9.71 8.39
N LEU A 12 2.25 8.91 7.45
CA LEU A 12 1.66 7.63 7.06
C LEU A 12 1.55 6.69 8.27
N GLY A 13 2.65 6.41 8.98
CA GLY A 13 2.63 5.48 10.10
C GLY A 13 1.73 5.93 11.26
N PHE A 14 1.81 7.22 11.63
CA PHE A 14 0.98 7.76 12.70
C PHE A 14 -0.51 7.74 12.34
N LEU A 15 -0.87 8.22 11.14
CA LEU A 15 -2.25 8.25 10.70
C LEU A 15 -2.80 6.85 10.49
N ASP A 16 -2.00 5.91 10.00
CA ASP A 16 -2.37 4.51 9.84
C ASP A 16 -2.80 3.89 11.18
N PHE A 17 -2.01 4.09 12.24
CA PHE A 17 -2.38 3.62 13.59
C PHE A 17 -3.64 4.32 14.12
N VAL A 18 -3.72 5.64 14.02
CA VAL A 18 -4.91 6.40 14.45
C VAL A 18 -6.14 5.93 13.69
N TRP A 19 -6.00 5.64 12.40
CA TRP A 19 -7.09 5.21 11.55
C TRP A 19 -7.63 3.85 11.98
N ILE A 20 -6.78 2.82 12.08
CA ILE A 20 -7.21 1.49 12.51
C ILE A 20 -7.80 1.52 13.93
N LYS A 21 -7.32 2.42 14.79
CA LYS A 21 -7.79 2.51 16.18
C LYS A 21 -9.18 3.11 16.32
N PHE A 22 -9.52 4.12 15.53
CA PHE A 22 -10.71 4.95 15.75
C PHE A 22 -11.76 4.88 14.64
N VAL A 23 -11.41 4.38 13.45
CA VAL A 23 -12.35 4.29 12.32
C VAL A 23 -13.01 2.92 12.30
N PRO A 24 -14.35 2.84 12.25
CA PRO A 24 -15.05 1.56 12.22
C PRO A 24 -14.80 0.81 10.90
N PHE A 25 -14.88 -0.51 10.98
CA PHE A 25 -14.88 -1.39 9.81
C PHE A 25 -16.09 -1.07 8.89
N PRO A 26 -15.97 -1.14 7.54
CA PRO A 26 -14.82 -1.61 6.75
C PRO A 26 -13.68 -0.60 6.59
N PHE A 27 -13.94 0.68 6.82
CA PHE A 27 -12.94 1.73 6.59
C PHE A 27 -11.72 1.60 7.50
N GLY A 28 -11.92 1.13 8.74
CA GLY A 28 -10.83 0.85 9.68
C GLY A 28 -9.80 -0.15 9.14
N GLY A 29 -10.23 -1.10 8.30
CA GLY A 29 -9.34 -2.09 7.68
C GLY A 29 -8.30 -1.50 6.72
N LEU A 30 -8.49 -0.25 6.27
CA LEU A 30 -7.48 0.47 5.49
C LEU A 30 -6.25 0.87 6.32
N GLY A 31 -6.42 0.99 7.64
CA GLY A 31 -5.27 1.12 8.53
C GLY A 31 -4.61 -0.26 8.68
N ASN A 32 -3.29 -0.29 8.61
CA ASN A 32 -2.47 -1.51 8.54
C ASN A 32 -2.65 -2.30 7.22
N SER A 33 -3.15 -1.66 6.17
CA SER A 33 -3.23 -2.25 4.82
C SER A 33 -1.93 -2.06 4.05
N ILE A 34 -1.31 -3.17 3.63
CA ILE A 34 -0.07 -3.16 2.85
C ILE A 34 -0.30 -2.53 1.47
N ALA A 35 -1.46 -2.78 0.86
CA ALA A 35 -1.81 -2.15 -0.40
C ALA A 35 -1.91 -0.63 -0.25
N VAL A 36 -2.51 -0.12 0.83
CA VAL A 36 -2.60 1.33 1.09
C VAL A 36 -1.21 1.97 1.21
N TRP A 37 -0.30 1.32 1.94
CA TRP A 37 1.08 1.80 2.08
C TRP A 37 1.83 1.81 0.74
N ALA A 38 1.69 0.74 -0.05
CA ALA A 38 2.26 0.64 -1.38
C ALA A 38 1.70 1.73 -2.34
N VAL A 39 0.40 1.97 -2.30
CA VAL A 39 -0.27 3.05 -3.05
C VAL A 39 0.27 4.41 -2.61
N ALA A 40 0.44 4.66 -1.31
CA ALA A 40 1.02 5.91 -0.80
C ALA A 40 2.44 6.15 -1.34
N ALA A 41 3.27 5.10 -1.38
CA ALA A 41 4.63 5.17 -1.91
C ALA A 41 4.64 5.51 -3.41
N PHE A 42 3.72 4.93 -4.18
CA PHE A 42 3.52 5.27 -5.58
C PHE A 42 3.07 6.72 -5.77
N LEU A 43 2.07 7.17 -5.02
CA LEU A 43 1.51 8.52 -5.16
C LEU A 43 2.54 9.58 -4.77
N LEU A 44 3.35 9.34 -3.73
CA LEU A 44 4.44 10.24 -3.35
C LEU A 44 5.35 10.53 -4.54
N THR A 45 5.84 9.50 -5.23
CA THR A 45 6.81 9.69 -6.34
C THR A 45 6.13 10.14 -7.64
N TYR A 46 4.88 9.73 -7.86
CA TYR A 46 4.06 10.18 -8.99
C TYR A 46 3.85 11.70 -8.94
N TYR A 47 3.49 12.26 -7.78
CA TYR A 47 3.22 13.69 -7.63
C TYR A 47 4.47 14.53 -7.37
N ALA A 48 5.47 14.02 -6.66
CA ALA A 48 6.67 14.80 -6.33
C ALA A 48 7.60 15.04 -7.53
N ARG A 49 7.40 14.32 -8.64
CA ARG A 49 8.12 14.46 -9.91
C ARG A 49 9.65 14.31 -9.82
N TRP A 50 10.16 13.55 -8.85
CA TRP A 50 11.59 13.27 -8.72
C TRP A 50 12.13 12.32 -9.81
N SER A 51 13.44 12.35 -10.05
CA SER A 51 14.12 11.35 -10.91
C SER A 51 13.94 9.94 -10.34
N MET A 52 14.12 8.91 -11.16
CA MET A 52 13.88 7.51 -10.76
C MET A 52 14.60 7.12 -9.47
N LEU A 53 15.92 7.34 -9.39
CA LEU A 53 16.71 7.05 -8.20
C LEU A 53 16.18 7.80 -6.98
N ARG A 54 15.96 9.12 -7.11
CA ARG A 54 15.44 9.95 -6.01
C ARG A 54 14.03 9.53 -5.58
N GLY A 55 13.19 9.11 -6.52
CA GLY A 55 11.84 8.61 -6.27
C GLY A 55 11.87 7.29 -5.50
N ALA A 56 12.62 6.31 -5.99
CA ALA A 56 12.79 5.02 -5.32
C ALA A 56 13.34 5.19 -3.90
N THR A 57 14.41 5.96 -3.74
CA THR A 57 14.98 6.25 -2.41
C THR A 57 13.98 6.95 -1.49
N ALA A 58 13.20 7.91 -2.00
CA ALA A 58 12.20 8.60 -1.19
C ALA A 58 11.06 7.67 -0.73
N ALA A 59 10.56 6.82 -1.62
CA ALA A 59 9.52 5.85 -1.29
C ALA A 59 10.01 4.82 -0.26
N VAL A 60 11.25 4.34 -0.39
CA VAL A 60 11.89 3.49 0.63
C VAL A 60 11.97 4.20 1.98
N ILE A 61 12.49 5.44 2.02
CA ILE A 61 12.58 6.22 3.26
C ILE A 61 11.19 6.40 3.88
N MET A 62 10.18 6.76 3.08
CA MET A 62 8.82 6.94 3.56
C MET A 62 8.29 5.66 4.23
N GLN A 63 8.39 4.52 3.55
CA GLN A 63 7.86 3.25 4.05
C GLN A 63 8.62 2.76 5.28
N VAL A 64 9.95 2.85 5.29
CA VAL A 64 10.78 2.42 6.43
C VAL A 64 10.54 3.30 7.65
N VAL A 65 10.34 4.61 7.48
CA VAL A 65 10.02 5.53 8.60
C VAL A 65 8.59 5.34 9.11
N ALA A 66 7.65 4.93 8.25
CA ALA A 66 6.27 4.70 8.65
C ALA A 66 6.13 3.58 9.68
N VAL A 67 6.92 2.49 9.58
CA VAL A 67 6.87 1.36 10.54
C VAL A 67 7.13 1.79 12.00
N PRO A 68 8.26 2.42 12.35
CA PRO A 68 8.47 2.88 13.72
C PRO A 68 7.49 3.98 14.10
N SER A 69 7.07 4.85 13.17
CA SER A 69 6.09 5.92 13.46
C SER A 69 4.73 5.34 13.87
N TYR A 70 4.31 4.23 13.26
CA TYR A 70 3.14 3.47 13.67
C TYR A 70 3.27 2.95 15.11
N TYR A 71 4.38 2.31 15.45
CA TYR A 71 4.58 1.77 16.80
C TYR A 71 4.77 2.85 17.87
N VAL A 72 5.34 4.00 17.51
CA VAL A 72 5.35 5.18 18.39
C VAL A 72 3.92 5.63 18.66
N ALA A 73 3.08 5.75 17.64
CA ALA A 73 1.67 6.12 17.81
C ALA A 73 0.92 5.10 18.70
N ALA A 74 1.17 3.80 18.47
CA ALA A 74 0.60 2.73 19.27
C ALA A 74 0.99 2.81 20.75
N SER A 75 2.28 3.03 21.03
CA SER A 75 2.80 3.15 22.38
C SER A 75 2.24 4.39 23.10
N LEU A 76 2.09 5.51 22.39
CA LEU A 76 1.58 6.76 22.96
C LEU A 76 0.07 6.71 23.24
N ILE A 77 -0.71 6.13 22.33
CA ILE A 77 -2.18 6.18 22.35
C ILE A 77 -2.77 4.96 23.08
N GLN A 78 -2.25 3.76 22.80
CA GLN A 78 -2.78 2.51 23.33
C GLN A 78 -1.94 1.93 24.49
N ARG A 79 -0.77 2.53 24.77
CA ARG A 79 0.18 2.03 25.80
C ARG A 79 0.76 0.66 25.46
N ASP A 80 0.91 0.37 24.17
CA ASP A 80 1.68 -0.78 23.70
C ASP A 80 3.15 -0.67 24.15
N ASP A 81 3.84 -1.81 24.21
CA ASP A 81 5.25 -1.87 24.61
C ASP A 81 6.16 -1.21 23.55
N TRP A 82 7.02 -0.29 24.02
CA TRP A 82 8.05 0.37 23.20
C TRP A 82 9.01 -0.63 22.55
N ALA A 83 9.16 -1.83 23.12
CA ALA A 83 9.92 -2.93 22.54
C ALA A 83 9.48 -3.30 21.12
N ASN A 84 8.23 -3.01 20.76
CA ASN A 84 7.71 -3.25 19.42
C ASN A 84 8.44 -2.44 18.34
N LEU A 85 9.11 -1.33 18.66
CA LEU A 85 9.88 -0.55 17.69
C LEU A 85 11.04 -1.35 17.05
N TRP A 86 11.59 -2.31 17.78
CA TRP A 86 12.75 -3.13 17.39
C TRP A 86 12.47 -4.62 17.44
N ALA A 87 11.20 -5.02 17.60
CA ALA A 87 10.80 -6.42 17.50
C ALA A 87 11.19 -7.01 16.13
N ALA A 88 11.45 -8.32 16.09
CA ALA A 88 11.82 -9.01 14.86
C ALA A 88 10.78 -8.83 13.75
N SER A 89 9.49 -8.81 14.09
CA SER A 89 8.40 -8.49 13.17
C SER A 89 8.56 -7.10 12.54
N SER A 90 8.85 -6.08 13.34
CA SER A 90 9.06 -4.70 12.85
C SER A 90 10.27 -4.58 11.93
N LEU A 91 11.34 -5.32 12.21
CA LEU A 91 12.51 -5.40 11.32
C LEU A 91 12.16 -6.05 9.97
N ILE A 92 11.37 -7.14 9.99
CA ILE A 92 10.87 -7.80 8.77
C ILE A 92 9.99 -6.83 7.97
N TRP A 93 9.07 -6.13 8.63
CA TRP A 93 8.23 -5.10 8.01
C TRP A 93 9.04 -4.00 7.35
N MET A 94 10.10 -3.50 8.01
CA MET A 94 10.99 -2.51 7.42
C MET A 94 11.77 -3.08 6.22
N GLY A 95 12.20 -4.35 6.27
CA GLY A 95 12.83 -5.01 5.12
C GLY A 95 11.92 -5.07 3.89
N LEU A 96 10.64 -5.38 4.10
CA LEU A 96 9.65 -5.45 3.02
C LEU A 96 9.21 -4.07 2.55
N ALA A 97 9.16 -3.10 3.45
CA ALA A 97 8.98 -1.69 3.12
C ALA A 97 10.04 -1.20 2.12
N VAL A 98 11.27 -1.71 2.16
CA VAL A 98 12.28 -1.43 1.13
C VAL A 98 11.84 -1.98 -0.22
N VAL A 99 11.43 -3.25 -0.29
CA VAL A 99 10.99 -3.90 -1.55
C VAL A 99 9.79 -3.16 -2.15
N ALA A 100 8.76 -2.92 -1.34
CA ALA A 100 7.57 -2.17 -1.75
C ALA A 100 7.94 -0.73 -2.16
N GLY A 101 8.77 -0.04 -1.37
CA GLY A 101 9.24 1.31 -1.67
C GLY A 101 9.97 1.41 -3.01
N VAL A 102 10.82 0.43 -3.35
CA VAL A 102 11.49 0.38 -4.66
C VAL A 102 10.48 0.17 -5.79
N VAL A 103 9.64 -0.86 -5.70
CA VAL A 103 8.69 -1.23 -6.76
C VAL A 103 7.69 -0.10 -7.02
N PHE A 104 7.01 0.39 -5.99
CA PHE A 104 5.99 1.42 -6.11
C PHE A 104 6.60 2.81 -6.31
N GLY A 105 7.77 3.08 -5.74
CA GLY A 105 8.50 4.32 -5.97
C GLY A 105 8.95 4.49 -7.42
N ILE A 106 9.52 3.43 -8.03
CA ILE A 106 9.85 3.39 -9.46
C ILE A 106 8.56 3.46 -10.29
N GLY A 107 7.53 2.72 -9.88
CA GLY A 107 6.21 2.72 -10.49
C GLY A 107 5.64 4.13 -10.66
N GLY A 108 5.61 4.93 -9.60
CA GLY A 108 5.09 6.30 -9.66
C GLY A 108 5.88 7.20 -10.64
N VAL A 109 7.20 7.01 -10.74
CA VAL A 109 8.03 7.73 -11.71
C VAL A 109 7.78 7.26 -13.15
N LEU A 110 7.67 5.96 -13.39
CA LEU A 110 7.39 5.40 -14.72
C LEU A 110 5.99 5.75 -15.22
N ALA A 111 4.99 5.73 -14.33
CA ALA A 111 3.59 6.00 -14.65
C ALA A 111 3.34 7.40 -15.25
N ARG A 112 4.20 8.37 -14.92
CA ARG A 112 4.14 9.74 -15.47
C ARG A 112 5.08 9.99 -16.65
N THR A 113 6.01 9.07 -16.91
CA THR A 113 7.06 9.18 -17.93
C THR A 113 6.61 8.51 -19.23
N PRO A 114 6.73 9.15 -20.41
CA PRO A 114 6.43 8.49 -21.68
C PRO A 114 7.31 7.25 -21.87
N GLY A 115 6.73 6.15 -22.33
CA GLY A 115 7.47 4.92 -22.59
C GLY A 115 6.61 3.66 -22.48
N ARG A 116 7.20 2.51 -22.85
CA ARG A 116 6.51 1.21 -22.87
C ARG A 116 6.07 0.75 -21.48
N LEU A 117 6.79 1.15 -20.43
CA LEU A 117 6.50 0.77 -19.04
C LEU A 117 5.46 1.67 -18.35
N ARG A 118 4.97 2.72 -19.03
CA ARG A 118 4.04 3.68 -18.42
C ARG A 118 2.72 3.03 -17.98
N ILE A 119 2.10 2.25 -18.86
CA ILE A 119 0.81 1.60 -18.58
C ILE A 119 0.94 0.49 -17.52
N PRO A 120 1.92 -0.43 -17.60
CA PRO A 120 2.16 -1.38 -16.51
C PRO A 120 2.40 -0.70 -15.16
N ALA A 121 3.15 0.41 -15.13
CA ALA A 121 3.39 1.15 -13.91
C ALA A 121 2.11 1.81 -13.35
N LEU A 122 1.25 2.36 -14.23
CA LEU A 122 -0.06 2.89 -13.83
C LEU A 122 -1.02 1.82 -13.27
N ALA A 123 -0.81 0.56 -13.62
CA ALA A 123 -1.63 -0.55 -13.12
C ALA A 123 -1.26 -0.98 -11.70
N LEU A 124 -0.04 -0.68 -11.21
CA LEU A 124 0.46 -1.15 -9.92
C LEU A 124 -0.45 -0.82 -8.71
N PRO A 125 -0.96 0.42 -8.55
CA PRO A 125 -1.81 0.77 -7.40
C PRO A 125 -3.11 -0.03 -7.38
N GLY A 126 -3.76 -0.18 -8.54
CA GLY A 126 -4.97 -1.00 -8.64
C GLY A 126 -4.66 -2.48 -8.42
N ALA A 127 -3.55 -2.98 -8.96
CA ALA A 127 -3.15 -4.37 -8.83
C ALA A 127 -2.93 -4.80 -7.38
N VAL A 128 -2.28 -3.96 -6.56
CA VAL A 128 -2.01 -4.31 -5.16
C VAL A 128 -3.26 -4.29 -4.29
N LEU A 129 -4.18 -3.35 -4.55
CA LEU A 129 -5.48 -3.31 -3.89
C LEU A 129 -6.34 -4.54 -4.26
N LEU A 130 -6.31 -4.94 -5.53
CA LEU A 130 -6.97 -6.16 -5.99
C LEU A 130 -6.30 -7.43 -5.43
N ALA A 131 -4.98 -7.44 -5.26
CA ALA A 131 -4.27 -8.55 -4.62
C ALA A 131 -4.69 -8.73 -3.16
N GLU A 132 -4.78 -7.64 -2.40
CA GLU A 132 -5.29 -7.65 -1.03
C GLU A 132 -6.76 -8.08 -0.97
N LEU A 133 -7.59 -7.61 -1.91
CA LEU A 133 -8.97 -8.06 -2.06
C LEU A 133 -9.05 -9.58 -2.25
N ILE A 134 -8.19 -10.16 -3.10
CA ILE A 134 -8.18 -11.61 -3.32
C ILE A 134 -7.85 -12.35 -2.01
N ILE A 135 -6.89 -11.85 -1.21
CA ILE A 135 -6.56 -12.42 0.10
C ILE A 135 -7.79 -12.41 1.01
N GLU A 136 -8.52 -11.30 1.09
CA GLU A 136 -9.73 -11.22 1.90
C GLU A 136 -10.81 -12.21 1.44
N LEU A 137 -10.99 -12.35 0.13
CA LEU A 137 -11.94 -13.33 -0.42
C LEU A 137 -11.54 -14.79 -0.12
N THR A 138 -10.25 -15.09 0.06
CA THR A 138 -9.83 -16.45 0.47
C THR A 138 -10.24 -16.82 1.90
N ARG A 139 -10.65 -15.83 2.71
CA ARG A 139 -11.17 -16.05 4.07
C ARG A 139 -12.66 -16.39 4.09
N LEU A 140 -13.35 -16.35 2.94
CA LEU A 140 -14.76 -16.72 2.87
C LEU A 140 -14.98 -18.17 3.32
N GLY A 141 -15.92 -18.36 4.24
CA GLY A 141 -16.21 -19.66 4.85
C GLY A 141 -15.37 -19.98 6.09
N ASN A 142 -14.38 -19.15 6.45
CA ASN A 142 -13.69 -19.26 7.73
C ASN A 142 -14.59 -18.73 8.86
N PRO A 143 -14.89 -19.52 9.91
CA PRO A 143 -15.75 -19.09 11.03
C PRO A 143 -15.19 -17.92 11.84
N ASP A 144 -13.88 -17.67 11.79
CA ASP A 144 -13.23 -16.56 12.53
C ASP A 144 -13.50 -15.19 11.89
N TYR A 145 -13.98 -15.16 10.64
CA TYR A 145 -14.18 -13.94 9.87
C TYR A 145 -15.66 -13.81 9.43
N PRO A 146 -16.39 -12.78 9.88
CA PRO A 146 -17.76 -12.55 9.43
C PRO A 146 -17.80 -12.29 7.91
N THR A 147 -18.64 -13.06 7.20
CA THR A 147 -18.76 -12.94 5.73
C THR A 147 -19.15 -11.53 5.28
N ALA A 148 -20.03 -10.85 6.03
CA ALA A 148 -20.42 -9.47 5.75
C ALA A 148 -19.20 -8.53 5.76
N SER A 149 -18.34 -8.65 6.77
CA SER A 149 -17.12 -7.85 6.88
C SER A 149 -16.16 -8.08 5.70
N ILE A 150 -15.94 -9.34 5.32
CA ILE A 150 -15.10 -9.67 4.16
C ILE A 150 -15.63 -8.98 2.89
N VAL A 151 -16.94 -9.09 2.64
CA VAL A 151 -17.58 -8.51 1.45
C VAL A 151 -17.49 -6.99 1.46
N GLU A 152 -17.80 -6.34 2.58
CA GLU A 152 -17.75 -4.87 2.71
C GLU A 152 -16.34 -4.32 2.44
N TYR A 153 -15.31 -4.93 3.03
CA TYR A 153 -13.93 -4.49 2.82
C TYR A 153 -13.41 -4.82 1.41
N SER A 154 -13.81 -5.97 0.85
CA SER A 154 -13.50 -6.31 -0.54
C SER A 154 -14.10 -5.30 -1.53
N VAL A 155 -15.34 -4.87 -1.30
CA VAL A 155 -15.98 -3.81 -2.10
C VAL A 155 -15.24 -2.48 -1.97
N LEU A 156 -14.80 -2.13 -0.75
CA LEU A 156 -14.01 -0.93 -0.51
C LEU A 156 -12.67 -0.97 -1.26
N LEU A 157 -11.93 -2.09 -1.20
CA LEU A 157 -10.68 -2.27 -1.94
C LEU A 157 -10.88 -2.19 -3.46
N ALA A 158 -11.94 -2.80 -3.99
CA ALA A 158 -12.29 -2.68 -5.40
C ALA A 158 -12.60 -1.23 -5.80
N ALA A 159 -13.38 -0.51 -4.99
CA ALA A 159 -13.71 0.89 -5.22
C ALA A 159 -12.44 1.77 -5.20
N LEU A 160 -11.52 1.52 -4.26
CA LEU A 160 -10.24 2.23 -4.19
C LEU A 160 -9.34 1.91 -5.38
N ALA A 161 -9.33 0.66 -5.88
CA ALA A 161 -8.58 0.27 -7.07
C ALA A 161 -9.07 1.07 -8.30
N LEU A 162 -10.39 1.17 -8.46
CA LEU A 162 -11.00 1.99 -9.52
C LEU A 162 -10.67 3.48 -9.34
N LEU A 163 -10.81 4.00 -8.12
CA LEU A 163 -10.58 5.41 -7.80
C LEU A 163 -9.12 5.82 -8.08
N VAL A 164 -8.14 5.05 -7.59
CA VAL A 164 -6.72 5.39 -7.78
C VAL A 164 -6.35 5.34 -9.26
N THR A 165 -6.88 4.38 -10.03
CA THR A 165 -6.67 4.34 -11.48
C THR A 165 -7.34 5.51 -12.19
N ALA A 166 -8.55 5.91 -11.77
CA ALA A 166 -9.23 7.08 -12.33
C ALA A 166 -8.46 8.39 -12.10
N VAL A 167 -7.91 8.58 -10.90
CA VAL A 167 -7.16 9.79 -10.53
C VAL A 167 -5.77 9.84 -11.17
N THR A 168 -5.10 8.70 -11.33
CA THR A 168 -3.72 8.64 -11.88
C THR A 168 -3.66 8.52 -13.41
N GLY A 169 -4.71 7.96 -14.03
CA GLY A 169 -4.83 7.83 -15.48
C GLY A 169 -5.22 9.14 -16.17
N ARG A 170 -4.50 9.50 -17.23
CA ARG A 170 -4.72 10.78 -17.96
C ARG A 170 -5.89 10.74 -18.94
N THR A 171 -6.13 9.58 -19.55
CA THR A 171 -7.18 9.39 -20.56
C THR A 171 -8.02 8.16 -20.22
N TRP A 172 -9.24 8.07 -20.78
CA TRP A 172 -10.07 6.87 -20.63
C TRP A 172 -9.37 5.60 -21.12
N ARG A 173 -8.58 5.71 -22.20
CA ARG A 173 -7.78 4.59 -22.71
C ARG A 173 -6.72 4.14 -21.70
N ASP A 174 -5.99 5.08 -21.09
CA ASP A 174 -5.00 4.74 -20.07
C ASP A 174 -5.64 4.05 -18.87
N ARG A 175 -6.79 4.58 -18.41
CA ARG A 175 -7.55 4.02 -17.29
C ARG A 175 -7.99 2.58 -17.58
N ALA A 176 -8.59 2.36 -18.74
CA ALA A 176 -9.04 1.02 -19.16
C ALA A 176 -7.86 0.03 -19.27
N LEU A 177 -6.75 0.45 -19.90
CA LEU A 177 -5.57 -0.41 -20.03
C LEU A 177 -4.89 -0.68 -18.68
N ALA A 178 -4.84 0.30 -17.78
CA ALA A 178 -4.30 0.12 -16.44
C ALA A 178 -5.17 -0.84 -15.61
N LEU A 179 -6.50 -0.74 -15.69
CA LEU A 179 -7.41 -1.69 -15.02
C LEU A 179 -7.26 -3.10 -15.60
N ALA A 180 -7.21 -3.24 -16.93
CA ALA A 180 -6.99 -4.53 -17.58
C ALA A 180 -5.63 -5.15 -17.19
N GLY A 181 -4.58 -4.32 -17.10
CA GLY A 181 -3.26 -4.74 -16.65
C GLY A 181 -3.18 -5.03 -15.14
N ALA A 182 -4.06 -4.44 -14.33
CA ALA A 182 -4.08 -4.65 -12.89
C ALA A 182 -4.50 -6.07 -12.52
N ILE A 183 -5.37 -6.72 -13.30
CA ILE A 183 -5.84 -8.09 -13.05
C ILE A 183 -4.69 -9.12 -13.05
N PRO A 184 -3.87 -9.27 -14.12
CA PRO A 184 -2.78 -10.23 -14.11
C PRO A 184 -1.68 -9.86 -13.10
N LEU A 185 -1.44 -8.56 -12.88
CA LEU A 185 -0.48 -8.10 -11.86
C LEU A 185 -0.97 -8.39 -10.44
N ALA A 186 -2.27 -8.32 -10.18
CA ALA A 186 -2.86 -8.67 -8.89
C ALA A 186 -2.63 -10.16 -8.58
N GLY A 187 -2.77 -11.04 -9.58
CA GLY A 187 -2.43 -12.46 -9.41
C GLY A 187 -0.96 -12.69 -9.03
N ALA A 188 -0.03 -11.92 -9.61
CA ALA A 188 1.38 -11.98 -9.22
C ALA A 188 1.62 -11.41 -7.81
N GLY A 189 1.00 -10.27 -7.48
CA GLY A 189 1.07 -9.65 -6.17
C GLY A 189 0.52 -10.55 -5.06
N TYR A 190 -0.61 -11.20 -5.29
CA TYR A 190 -1.23 -12.19 -4.40
C TYR A 190 -0.26 -13.33 -4.07
N ARG A 191 0.38 -13.91 -5.10
CA ARG A 191 1.38 -14.98 -4.91
C ARG A 191 2.56 -14.52 -4.06
N LEU A 192 3.04 -13.29 -4.30
CA LEU A 192 4.12 -12.71 -3.52
C LEU A 192 3.71 -12.54 -2.05
N MET A 193 2.53 -11.97 -1.79
CA MET A 193 2.02 -11.73 -0.44
C MET A 193 1.89 -13.03 0.37
N ILE A 194 1.36 -14.10 -0.24
CA ILE A 194 1.28 -15.42 0.40
C ILE A 194 2.68 -15.98 0.68
N ALA A 195 3.61 -15.92 -0.28
CA ALA A 195 4.96 -16.45 -0.10
C ALA A 195 5.72 -15.76 1.04
N THR A 196 5.36 -14.51 1.35
CA THR A 196 5.91 -13.72 2.45
C THR A 196 5.09 -13.80 3.75
N ALA A 197 4.09 -14.68 3.83
CA ALA A 197 3.19 -14.85 4.98
C ALA A 197 2.36 -13.60 5.37
N PHE A 198 2.03 -12.73 4.41
CA PHE A 198 1.11 -11.58 4.61
C PHE A 198 -0.35 -11.89 4.29
N GLY A 199 -0.63 -13.09 3.75
CA GLY A 199 -1.98 -13.49 3.34
C GLY A 199 -2.53 -14.73 4.06
N GLY A 200 -1.88 -15.17 5.15
CA GLY A 200 -2.26 -16.33 5.95
C GLY A 200 -2.66 -15.93 7.35
#